data_AF-A0A1E5NY22-F1
#
_entry.id   AF-A0A1E5NY22-F1
#
_cell.length_a   1.000
_cell.length_b   1.000
_cell.length_c   1.000
_cell.angle_alpha   90.00
_cell.angle_beta   90.00
_cell.angle_gamma   90.00
#
_symmetry.space_group_name_H-M   'P 1'
#
loop_
_entity.id
_entity.type
_entity.pdbx_description
1 polymer ?
#
loop_
_entity_poly.entity_id
_entity_poly.type
_entity_poly.pdbx_seq_one_letter_code
_entity_poly.pdbx_strand_id
1 'polypeptide(L)'
;MHAALAVKPMAELTAQYGPMRTVLQSHGPTDVEREQHETYSLVVHGGKPLRQSRIGAALRPELVIQLVEYVDPVTGTLRYAVDYWTPARFLVSDHEHRVMAEMAYEKAVRDEFAYTALRLSPQRFLGGLELFYDVTDVRP
;
A
#
# COMPACT_ATOMS: atom_id res chain seq x y z
N MET A 1 -7.60 9.06 -20.39
CA MET A 1 -7.68 10.38 -19.71
C MET A 1 -7.70 10.11 -18.22
N HIS A 2 -6.53 10.09 -17.57
CA HIS A 2 -6.48 10.07 -16.10
C HIS A 2 -6.89 11.44 -15.62
N ALA A 3 -8.16 11.59 -15.23
CA ALA A 3 -8.54 12.71 -14.40
C ALA A 3 -7.62 12.63 -13.17
N ALA A 4 -6.70 13.57 -13.08
CA ALA A 4 -6.12 13.98 -11.81
C ALA A 4 -7.32 14.43 -10.97
N LEU A 5 -7.98 13.48 -10.32
CA LEU A 5 -8.88 13.75 -9.23
C LEU A 5 -8.06 14.65 -8.32
N ALA A 6 -8.52 15.89 -8.14
CA ALA A 6 -8.03 16.77 -7.10
C ALA A 6 -8.41 16.11 -5.76
N VAL A 7 -7.73 15.02 -5.44
CA VAL A 7 -7.83 14.33 -4.16
C VAL A 7 -7.34 15.36 -3.16
N LYS A 8 -8.23 15.73 -2.24
CA LYS A 8 -7.89 16.68 -1.17
C LYS A 8 -6.57 16.24 -0.52
N PRO A 9 -5.72 17.19 -0.06
CA PRO A 9 -4.52 16.85 0.68
C PRO A 9 -4.81 15.84 1.81
N MET A 10 -3.85 14.95 2.10
CA MET A 10 -4.01 13.90 3.12
C MET A 10 -4.48 14.44 4.46
N ALA A 11 -4.01 15.63 4.86
CA ALA A 11 -4.42 16.29 6.10
C ALA A 11 -5.93 16.62 6.12
N GLU A 12 -6.49 17.08 5.00
CA GLU A 12 -7.91 17.38 4.88
C GLU A 12 -8.77 16.11 4.87
N LEU A 13 -8.31 15.07 4.15
CA LEU A 13 -8.99 13.79 4.15
C LEU A 13 -8.98 13.15 5.54
N THR A 14 -7.85 13.22 6.24
CA THR A 14 -7.71 12.73 7.63
C THR A 14 -8.64 13.49 8.57
N ALA A 15 -8.78 14.81 8.41
CA ALA A 15 -9.71 15.60 9.21
C ALA A 15 -11.18 15.25 8.93
N GLN A 16 -11.50 14.83 7.70
CA GLN A 16 -12.87 14.50 7.29
C GLN A 16 -13.27 13.06 7.63
N TYR A 17 -12.35 12.11 7.46
CA TYR A 17 -12.64 10.67 7.50
C TYR A 17 -11.93 9.92 8.64
N GLY A 18 -10.97 10.56 9.30
CA GLY A 18 -10.07 9.91 10.26
C GLY A 18 -8.79 9.37 9.60
N PRO A 19 -7.82 8.90 10.40
CA PRO A 19 -6.57 8.35 9.90
C PRO A 19 -6.75 6.91 9.38
N MET A 20 -5.77 6.45 8.59
CA MET A 20 -5.63 5.02 8.29
C MET A 20 -5.40 4.23 9.59
N ARG A 21 -6.03 3.06 9.70
CA ARG A 21 -5.80 2.10 10.78
C ARG A 21 -4.62 1.19 10.42
N THR A 22 -3.68 0.97 11.32
CA THR A 22 -2.54 0.06 11.13
C THR A 22 -2.93 -1.35 11.56
N VAL A 23 -3.08 -2.26 10.59
CA VAL A 23 -3.54 -3.64 10.85
C VAL A 23 -2.40 -4.64 10.97
N LEU A 24 -1.29 -4.44 10.28
CA LEU A 24 -0.11 -5.32 10.37
C LEU A 24 1.14 -4.47 10.32
N GLN A 25 2.15 -4.76 11.14
CA GLN A 25 3.47 -4.18 10.94
C GLN A 25 4.58 -5.05 11.52
N SER A 26 5.75 -4.94 10.89
CA SER A 26 6.98 -5.61 11.32
C SER A 26 7.49 -5.15 12.70
N HIS A 27 7.27 -3.90 13.06
CA HIS A 27 7.76 -3.31 14.31
C HIS A 27 6.76 -2.33 14.91
N GLY A 28 6.36 -2.53 16.16
CA GLY A 28 5.47 -1.62 16.89
C GLY A 28 4.05 -2.15 17.08
N PRO A 29 3.19 -1.40 17.78
CA PRO A 29 1.82 -1.81 18.09
C PRO A 29 0.88 -1.66 16.89
N THR A 30 -0.01 -2.60 16.67
CA THR A 30 -1.10 -2.51 15.67
C THR A 30 -2.41 -2.08 16.33
N ASP A 31 -3.35 -1.58 15.54
CA ASP A 31 -4.72 -1.27 15.98
C ASP A 31 -5.63 -2.51 16.03
N VAL A 32 -5.11 -3.68 15.67
CA VAL A 32 -5.78 -4.98 15.78
C VAL A 32 -5.08 -5.85 16.82
N GLU A 33 -5.82 -6.78 17.40
CA GLU A 33 -5.30 -7.74 18.37
C GLU A 33 -4.27 -8.67 17.73
N ARG A 34 -3.26 -9.08 18.52
CA ARG A 34 -2.15 -9.89 18.03
C ARG A 34 -2.62 -11.26 17.53
N GLU A 35 -3.63 -11.81 18.17
CA GLU A 35 -4.27 -13.08 17.86
C GLU A 35 -4.90 -13.08 16.45
N GLN A 36 -5.25 -11.91 15.93
CA GLN A 36 -5.90 -11.74 14.62
C GLN A 36 -4.88 -11.50 13.48
N HIS A 37 -3.59 -11.38 13.80
CA HIS A 37 -2.55 -10.98 12.85
C HIS A 37 -2.46 -11.92 11.64
N GLU A 38 -2.48 -13.24 11.87
CA GLU A 38 -2.42 -14.22 10.77
C GLU A 38 -3.65 -14.14 9.87
N THR A 39 -4.83 -13.94 10.46
CA THR A 39 -6.09 -13.79 9.72
C THR A 39 -6.06 -12.53 8.86
N TYR A 40 -5.70 -11.37 9.41
CA TYR A 40 -5.56 -10.14 8.62
C TYR A 40 -4.51 -10.30 7.52
N SER A 41 -3.38 -10.96 7.79
CA SER A 41 -2.35 -11.23 6.77
C SER A 41 -2.92 -12.02 5.60
N LEU A 42 -3.62 -13.14 5.88
CA LEU A 42 -4.23 -13.98 4.86
C LEU A 42 -5.29 -13.26 4.04
N VAL A 43 -6.21 -12.55 4.71
CA VAL A 43 -7.35 -11.92 4.04
C VAL A 43 -6.92 -10.71 3.22
N VAL A 44 -5.98 -9.89 3.72
CA VAL A 44 -5.44 -8.78 2.93
C VAL A 44 -4.62 -9.30 1.74
N HIS A 45 -3.76 -10.31 1.92
CA HIS A 45 -2.99 -10.87 0.80
C HIS A 45 -3.87 -11.56 -0.25
N GLY A 46 -4.98 -12.18 0.18
CA GLY A 46 -5.98 -12.79 -0.69
C GLY A 46 -7.03 -11.82 -1.23
N GLY A 47 -6.98 -10.55 -0.84
CA GLY A 47 -7.93 -9.53 -1.27
C GLY A 47 -7.78 -9.18 -2.74
N LYS A 48 -8.74 -8.44 -3.27
CA LYS A 48 -8.76 -8.03 -4.68
C LYS A 48 -7.79 -6.85 -4.89
N PRO A 49 -6.68 -7.03 -5.65
CA PRO A 49 -5.78 -5.93 -5.93
C PRO A 49 -6.47 -4.89 -6.82
N LEU A 50 -6.37 -3.62 -6.43
CA LEU A 50 -6.90 -2.47 -7.18
C LEU A 50 -5.80 -1.71 -7.91
N ARG A 51 -4.63 -1.54 -7.27
CA ARG A 51 -3.42 -0.92 -7.82
C ARG A 51 -2.19 -1.60 -7.24
N GLN A 52 -1.10 -1.66 -8.01
CA GLN A 52 0.11 -2.30 -7.52
C GLN A 52 1.36 -1.71 -8.14
N SER A 53 2.25 -1.23 -7.28
CA SER A 53 3.57 -0.73 -7.58
C SER A 53 4.62 -1.74 -7.10
N ARG A 54 5.59 -2.08 -7.95
CA ARG A 54 6.67 -3.02 -7.59
C ARG A 54 8.02 -2.51 -8.03
N ILE A 55 9.06 -2.83 -7.26
CA ILE A 55 10.47 -2.73 -7.66
C ILE A 55 11.09 -4.12 -7.51
N GLY A 56 11.93 -4.52 -8.48
CA GLY A 56 12.62 -5.82 -8.49
C GLY A 56 12.18 -6.70 -9.65
N ALA A 57 12.67 -7.94 -9.66
CA ALA A 57 12.22 -8.91 -10.65
C ALA A 57 10.82 -9.43 -10.28
N ALA A 58 10.01 -9.83 -11.27
CA ALA A 58 8.64 -10.31 -11.02
C ALA A 58 8.57 -11.46 -9.99
N LEU A 59 9.59 -12.33 -9.95
CA LEU A 59 9.69 -13.48 -9.03
C LEU A 59 10.46 -13.18 -7.74
N ARG A 60 11.10 -12.02 -7.65
CA ARG A 60 11.86 -11.56 -6.47
C ARG A 60 11.69 -10.05 -6.33
N PRO A 61 10.49 -9.60 -5.91
CA PRO A 61 10.29 -8.18 -5.66
C PRO A 61 11.14 -7.76 -4.46
N GLU A 62 11.75 -6.59 -4.57
CA GLU A 62 12.47 -5.91 -3.48
C GLU A 62 11.53 -4.94 -2.75
N LEU A 63 10.50 -4.47 -3.45
CA LEU A 63 9.38 -3.68 -2.93
C LEU A 63 8.08 -4.12 -3.58
N VAL A 64 7.04 -4.22 -2.77
CA VAL A 64 5.65 -4.24 -3.21
C VAL A 64 4.89 -3.19 -2.43
N ILE A 65 4.20 -2.29 -3.14
CA ILE A 65 3.17 -1.42 -2.56
C ILE A 65 1.89 -1.74 -3.32
N GLN A 66 0.86 -2.19 -2.63
CA GLN A 66 -0.41 -2.56 -3.27
C GLN A 66 -1.59 -1.97 -2.53
N LEU A 67 -2.58 -1.51 -3.30
CA LEU A 67 -3.90 -1.15 -2.82
C LEU A 67 -4.83 -2.34 -3.04
N VAL A 68 -5.48 -2.80 -1.98
CA VAL A 68 -6.29 -4.02 -1.97
C VAL A 68 -7.66 -3.73 -1.40
N GLU A 69 -8.70 -4.25 -2.04
CA GLU A 69 -10.05 -4.33 -1.51
C GLU A 69 -10.24 -5.68 -0.82
N TYR A 70 -10.67 -5.68 0.44
CA TYR A 70 -10.86 -6.91 1.22
C TYR A 70 -12.02 -6.78 2.21
N VAL A 71 -12.49 -7.91 2.75
CA VAL A 71 -13.52 -7.94 3.78
C VAL A 71 -12.84 -8.09 5.14
N ASP A 72 -13.09 -7.16 6.06
CA ASP A 72 -12.55 -7.24 7.42
C ASP A 72 -12.99 -8.56 8.08
N PRO A 73 -12.06 -9.40 8.57
CA PRO A 73 -12.39 -10.72 9.10
C PRO A 73 -13.18 -10.68 10.41
N VAL A 74 -13.17 -9.55 11.13
CA VAL A 74 -13.86 -9.38 12.42
C VAL A 74 -15.23 -8.75 12.21
N THR A 75 -15.29 -7.64 11.46
CA THR A 75 -16.55 -6.89 11.29
C THR A 75 -17.36 -7.33 10.08
N GLY A 76 -16.77 -8.06 9.13
CA GLY A 76 -17.41 -8.45 7.88
C GLY A 76 -17.63 -7.30 6.90
N THR A 77 -17.06 -6.12 7.16
CA THR A 77 -17.24 -4.93 6.33
C THR A 77 -16.18 -4.83 5.24
N LEU A 78 -16.54 -4.30 4.07
CA LEU A 78 -15.59 -3.97 3.02
C LEU A 78 -14.60 -2.88 3.49
N ARG A 79 -13.31 -3.10 3.26
CA ARG A 79 -12.24 -2.15 3.57
C ARG A 79 -11.19 -2.13 2.46
N TYR A 80 -10.38 -1.07 2.47
CA TYR A 80 -9.34 -0.83 1.49
C TYR A 80 -8.00 -0.73 2.21
N ALA A 81 -7.09 -1.65 1.93
CA ALA A 81 -5.77 -1.74 2.54
C ALA A 81 -4.68 -1.25 1.59
N VAL A 82 -3.69 -0.55 2.14
CA VAL A 82 -2.38 -0.34 1.54
C VAL A 82 -1.43 -1.32 2.21
N ASP A 83 -0.99 -2.30 1.45
CA ASP A 83 0.02 -3.27 1.86
C ASP A 83 1.38 -2.89 1.26
N TYR A 84 2.27 -2.50 2.15
CA TYR A 84 3.65 -2.16 1.87
C TYR A 84 4.53 -3.32 2.36
N TRP A 85 5.34 -3.87 1.47
CA TRP A 85 6.23 -4.98 1.78
C TRP A 85 7.60 -4.80 1.13
N THR A 86 8.63 -5.15 1.90
CA THR A 86 10.03 -5.32 1.49
C THR A 86 10.61 -6.51 2.25
N PRO A 87 11.78 -7.04 1.86
CA PRO A 87 12.45 -8.09 2.65
C PRO A 87 12.76 -7.72 4.10
N ALA A 88 12.85 -6.42 4.44
CA ALA A 88 13.21 -5.95 5.77
C ALA A 88 12.02 -5.46 6.61
N ARG A 89 10.93 -5.04 5.97
CA ARG A 89 9.76 -4.46 6.65
C ARG A 89 8.48 -4.77 5.88
N PHE A 90 7.41 -4.99 6.63
CA PHE A 90 6.04 -4.93 6.13
C PHE A 90 5.22 -3.97 6.98
N LEU A 91 4.24 -3.34 6.36
CA LEU A 91 3.27 -2.45 6.95
C LEU A 91 1.98 -2.55 6.14
N VAL A 92 0.89 -2.91 6.80
CA VAL A 92 -0.46 -2.88 6.23
C VAL A 92 -1.29 -1.91 7.02
N SER A 93 -1.86 -0.94 6.31
CA SER A 93 -2.82 0.00 6.87
C SER A 93 -4.10 -0.02 6.05
N ASP A 94 -5.25 0.26 6.66
CA ASP A 94 -6.53 0.22 5.97
C ASP A 94 -7.49 1.35 6.35
N HIS A 95 -8.54 1.48 5.55
CA HIS A 95 -9.67 2.36 5.82
C HIS A 95 -10.95 1.82 5.19
N GLU A 96 -12.09 2.17 5.75
CA GLU A 96 -13.41 1.95 5.11
C GLU A 96 -13.64 2.82 3.87
N HIS A 97 -12.89 3.91 3.70
CA HIS A 97 -13.07 4.86 2.60
C HIS A 97 -11.93 4.68 1.60
N ARG A 98 -12.28 4.26 0.38
CA ARG A 98 -11.31 4.02 -0.70
C ARG A 98 -10.38 5.21 -0.97
N VAL A 99 -10.90 6.43 -0.89
CA VAL A 99 -10.11 7.66 -1.13
C VAL A 99 -8.94 7.81 -0.15
N MET A 100 -9.10 7.37 1.09
CA MET A 100 -8.03 7.37 2.10
C MET A 100 -6.91 6.40 1.69
N ALA A 101 -7.31 5.19 1.28
CA ALA A 101 -6.36 4.16 0.85
C ALA A 101 -5.66 4.52 -0.47
N GLU A 102 -6.36 5.14 -1.43
CA GLU A 102 -5.74 5.64 -2.67
C GLU A 102 -4.70 6.74 -2.38
N MET A 103 -5.03 7.70 -1.52
CA MET A 103 -4.09 8.75 -1.12
C MET A 103 -2.90 8.19 -0.33
N ALA A 104 -3.13 7.20 0.53
CA ALA A 104 -2.08 6.54 1.29
C ALA A 104 -1.14 5.73 0.38
N TYR A 105 -1.70 5.04 -0.63
CA TYR A 105 -0.92 4.35 -1.66
C TYR A 105 -0.04 5.32 -2.43
N GLU A 106 -0.61 6.43 -2.94
CA GLU A 106 0.16 7.41 -3.70
C GLU A 106 1.24 8.07 -2.87
N LYS A 107 0.94 8.36 -1.60
CA LYS A 107 1.94 8.86 -0.65
C LYS A 107 3.06 7.83 -0.46
N ALA A 108 2.74 6.56 -0.22
CA ALA A 108 3.75 5.51 0.00
C ALA A 108 4.68 5.35 -1.21
N VAL A 109 4.13 5.38 -2.44
CA VAL A 109 4.92 5.33 -3.68
C VAL A 109 5.84 6.55 -3.80
N ARG A 110 5.32 7.76 -3.56
CA ARG A 110 6.11 9.01 -3.63
C ARG A 110 7.20 9.06 -2.56
N ASP A 111 6.88 8.68 -1.33
CA ASP A 111 7.82 8.65 -0.22
C ASP A 111 8.97 7.67 -0.52
N GLU A 112 8.65 6.48 -1.03
CA GLU A 112 9.67 5.48 -1.35
C GLU A 112 10.54 5.92 -2.54
N PHE A 113 9.96 6.61 -3.53
CA PHE A 113 10.74 7.19 -4.62
C PHE A 113 11.68 8.31 -4.13
N ALA A 114 11.22 9.17 -3.21
CA ALA A 114 12.01 10.27 -2.69
C ALA A 114 13.08 9.84 -1.67
N TYR A 115 12.77 8.84 -0.84
CA TYR A 115 13.58 8.38 0.28
C TYR A 115 13.60 6.86 0.35
N THR A 116 14.18 6.22 -0.66
CA THR A 116 14.16 4.77 -0.69
C THR A 116 14.92 4.16 0.48
N ALA A 117 14.28 3.22 1.17
CA ALA A 117 14.93 2.43 2.21
C ALA A 117 15.70 1.25 1.61
N LEU A 118 15.52 0.98 0.32
CA LEU A 118 16.15 -0.12 -0.38
C LEU A 118 17.59 0.21 -0.76
N ARG A 119 18.50 -0.74 -0.53
CA ARG A 119 19.88 -0.67 -1.04
C ARG A 119 19.92 -1.07 -2.52
N LEU A 120 19.32 -0.23 -3.37
CA LEU A 120 19.28 -0.42 -4.81
C LEU A 120 20.62 0.02 -5.45
N SER A 121 21.00 -0.62 -6.57
CA SER A 121 22.19 -0.19 -7.31
C SER A 121 21.98 1.24 -7.87
N PRO A 122 23.02 2.11 -7.87
CA PRO A 122 22.91 3.49 -8.36
C PRO A 122 22.37 3.61 -9.79
N GLN A 123 22.63 2.60 -10.64
CA GLN A 123 22.20 2.53 -12.04
C GLN A 123 20.67 2.53 -12.21
N ARG A 124 19.91 2.17 -11.17
CA ARG A 124 18.45 2.20 -11.18
C ARG A 124 17.88 3.62 -10.98
N PHE A 125 18.53 4.47 -10.21
CA PHE A 125 18.06 5.86 -9.99
C PHE A 125 18.10 6.74 -11.24
N LEU A 126 18.82 6.31 -12.28
CA LEU A 126 18.89 7.00 -13.57
C LEU A 126 17.63 6.81 -14.43
N GLY A 127 16.74 5.86 -14.10
CA GLY A 127 15.50 5.58 -14.84
C GLY A 127 14.24 6.33 -14.36
N GLY A 128 14.31 7.09 -13.26
CA GLY A 128 13.13 7.81 -12.73
C GLY A 128 11.96 6.90 -12.31
N LEU A 129 10.73 7.40 -12.37
CA LEU A 129 9.50 6.64 -12.06
C LEU A 129 9.32 5.39 -12.96
N GLU A 130 10.10 5.23 -14.05
CA GLU A 130 10.01 4.07 -14.93
C GLU A 130 10.36 2.74 -14.24
N LEU A 131 11.03 2.74 -13.08
CA LEU A 131 11.26 1.51 -12.31
C LEU A 131 10.06 1.05 -11.48
N PHE A 132 9.10 1.95 -11.25
CA PHE A 132 7.79 1.61 -10.69
C PHE A 132 6.88 1.27 -11.86
N TYR A 133 6.77 -0.02 -12.19
CA TYR A 133 5.76 -0.45 -13.14
C TYR A 133 4.47 -0.67 -12.36
N ASP A 134 3.46 0.20 -12.55
CA ASP A 134 2.11 -0.06 -12.07
C ASP A 134 1.55 -1.24 -12.89
N VAL A 135 1.50 -2.41 -12.26
CA VAL A 135 1.09 -3.65 -12.94
C VAL A 135 -0.38 -3.60 -13.35
N THR A 136 -1.16 -2.64 -12.82
CA THR A 136 -2.55 -2.44 -13.21
C THR A 136 -2.75 -1.57 -14.45
N ASP A 137 -1.72 -0.84 -14.89
CA ASP A 137 -1.72 -0.08 -16.16
C ASP A 137 -1.30 -0.95 -17.35
N VAL A 138 -0.70 -2.11 -17.11
CA VAL A 138 -0.33 -3.08 -18.15
C VAL A 138 -1.43 -4.15 -18.27
N ARG A 139 -2.55 -3.81 -18.90
CA ARG A 139 -3.38 -4.85 -19.52
C ARG A 139 -2.90 -5.07 -20.97
N PRO A 140 -2.89 -6.32 -21.46
CA PRO A 140 -2.59 -6.61 -22.85
C PRO A 140 -3.56 -5.93 -23.82
#